data_AF-A0A1Y3BQU1-F1
#
_entry.id   AF-A0A1Y3BQU1-F1
#
_cell.length_a   1.000
_cell.length_b   1.000
_cell.length_c   1.000
_cell.angle_alpha   90.00
_cell.angle_beta   90.00
_cell.angle_gamma   90.00
#
_symmetry.space_group_name_H-M   'P 1'
#
loop_
_entity.id
_entity.type
_entity.pdbx_description
1 polymer ?
#
loop_
_entity_poly.entity_id
_entity_poly.type
_entity_poly.pdbx_seq_one_letter_code
_entity_poly.pdbx_strand_id
1 'polypeptide(L)'
;LHYDVHGNNDKLDPDVEPQILYTTEAFYTPLLLNRTGWSFGATQLEVMPSLSGHADLLYWMRYFRRPNSPIGFIYGSPPHNDDGDIDIDMVILNRVTFNTTSYRLKYRILNRDG
;
A
#
# COMPACT_ATOMS: atom_id res chain seq x y z
N LEU A 1 -30.10 13.66 6.39
CA LEU A 1 -29.14 12.86 7.16
C LEU A 1 -29.47 11.39 6.91
N HIS A 2 -28.96 10.83 5.82
CA HIS A 2 -29.13 9.42 5.48
C HIS A 2 -27.78 8.76 5.78
N TYR A 3 -27.74 7.86 6.75
CA TYR A 3 -26.58 7.04 7.04
C TYR A 3 -26.68 5.83 6.12
N ASP A 4 -25.84 5.77 5.08
CA ASP A 4 -25.70 4.56 4.29
C ASP A 4 -24.78 3.58 5.02
N VAL A 5 -25.41 2.50 5.49
CA VAL A 5 -24.75 1.32 6.04
C VAL A 5 -24.32 0.48 4.84
N HIS A 6 -23.18 0.81 4.23
CA HIS A 6 -22.56 -0.08 3.25
C HIS A 6 -21.62 -1.05 3.96
N GLY A 7 -22.04 -2.31 3.93
CA GLY A 7 -21.30 -3.44 4.45
C GLY A 7 -19.90 -3.50 3.84
N ASN A 8 -18.96 -3.83 4.72
CA ASN A 8 -17.60 -4.25 4.41
C ASN A 8 -17.61 -5.25 3.25
N ASN A 9 -17.26 -4.78 2.07
CA ASN A 9 -16.75 -5.61 0.99
C ASN A 9 -15.44 -4.98 0.55
N ASP A 10 -14.37 -5.74 0.72
CA ASP A 10 -13.03 -5.54 0.18
C ASP A 10 -13.08 -5.19 -1.32
N LYS A 11 -13.26 -3.92 -1.64
CA LYS A 11 -13.08 -3.40 -2.99
C LYS A 11 -11.81 -2.57 -3.00
N LEU A 12 -10.80 -3.14 -3.67
CA LEU A 12 -9.74 -2.42 -4.34
C LEU A 12 -10.40 -1.22 -5.04
N ASP A 13 -10.25 -0.02 -4.51
CA ASP A 13 -10.85 1.18 -5.09
C ASP A 13 -10.17 1.44 -6.44
N PRO A 14 -10.86 1.20 -7.58
CA PRO A 14 -10.25 1.34 -8.89
C PRO A 14 -10.03 2.81 -9.27
N ASP A 15 -10.60 3.77 -8.53
CA ASP A 15 -10.61 5.20 -8.86
C ASP A 15 -9.55 6.00 -8.09
N VAL A 16 -8.66 5.34 -7.35
CA VAL A 16 -7.51 6.00 -6.73
C VAL A 16 -6.52 6.43 -7.81
N GLU A 17 -6.39 7.75 -7.99
CA GLU A 17 -5.37 8.36 -8.85
C GLU A 17 -3.96 7.87 -8.47
N PRO A 18 -3.10 7.52 -9.44
CA PRO A 18 -1.77 7.05 -9.14
C PRO A 18 -0.93 8.17 -8.50
N GLN A 19 -0.18 7.82 -7.46
CA GLN A 19 0.84 8.70 -6.92
C GLN A 19 1.98 8.82 -7.93
N ILE A 20 2.33 10.06 -8.30
CA ILE A 20 3.46 10.32 -9.18
C ILE A 20 4.78 10.13 -8.41
N LEU A 21 5.68 9.34 -8.98
CA LEU A 21 7.06 9.14 -8.55
C LEU A 21 8.01 9.56 -9.68
N TYR A 22 9.26 9.85 -9.35
CA TYR A 22 10.29 10.16 -10.34
C TYR A 22 11.44 9.16 -10.25
N THR A 23 11.99 8.79 -11.40
CA THR A 23 13.21 7.98 -11.44
C THR A 23 14.33 8.69 -10.67
N THR A 24 15.16 7.91 -9.99
CA THR A 24 16.28 8.32 -9.11
C THR A 24 15.90 9.13 -7.87
N GLU A 25 14.63 9.47 -7.67
CA GLU A 25 14.16 10.22 -6.51
C GLU A 25 13.62 9.30 -5.42
N ALA A 26 14.05 9.54 -4.18
CA ALA A 26 13.52 8.84 -3.05
C ALA A 26 12.07 9.25 -2.77
N PHE A 27 11.20 8.28 -2.55
CA PHE A 27 9.82 8.52 -2.15
C PHE A 27 9.48 7.80 -0.84
N TYR A 28 8.39 8.24 -0.23
CA TYR A 28 7.76 7.56 0.90
C TYR A 28 6.24 7.74 0.81
N THR A 29 5.50 6.64 0.95
CA THR A 29 4.04 6.61 0.95
C THR A 29 3.56 6.09 2.30
N PRO A 30 2.94 6.94 3.14
CA PRO A 30 2.45 6.53 4.45
C PRO A 30 1.21 5.65 4.31
N LEU A 31 1.16 4.58 5.10
CA LEU A 31 0.04 3.64 5.16
C LEU A 31 -0.64 3.75 6.52
N LEU A 32 -1.85 4.31 6.54
CA LEU A 32 -2.68 4.44 7.74
C LEU A 32 -3.48 3.15 7.97
N LEU A 33 -2.90 2.21 8.72
CA LEU A 33 -3.47 0.88 8.93
C LEU A 33 -4.62 0.87 9.95
N ASN A 34 -4.91 2.01 10.57
CA ASN A 34 -6.05 2.19 11.46
C ASN A 34 -7.35 2.60 10.74
N ARG A 35 -7.28 2.98 9.45
CA ARG A 35 -8.45 3.41 8.66
C ARG A 35 -9.26 2.25 8.06
N THR A 36 -8.84 1.01 8.25
CA THR A 36 -9.52 -0.20 7.75
C THR A 36 -10.72 -0.64 8.60
N GLY A 37 -11.19 0.16 9.57
CA GLY A 37 -12.32 -0.17 10.43
C GLY A 37 -11.97 -0.99 11.69
N TRP A 38 -10.69 -1.32 11.89
CA TRP A 38 -10.22 -2.12 13.04
C TRP A 38 -9.69 -1.21 14.14
N SER A 39 -10.61 -0.47 14.77
CA SER A 39 -10.32 0.12 16.08
C SER A 39 -10.07 -1.04 17.05
N PHE A 40 -9.05 -0.95 17.90
CA PHE A 40 -8.63 -1.97 18.88
C PHE A 40 -7.81 -3.15 18.30
N GLY A 41 -6.62 -2.89 17.74
CA GLY A 41 -5.70 -4.02 17.48
C GLY A 41 -4.57 -3.82 16.46
N ALA A 42 -4.17 -2.60 16.13
CA ALA A 42 -3.03 -2.32 15.22
C ALA A 42 -1.67 -2.91 15.68
N THR A 43 -1.66 -3.72 16.75
CA THR A 43 -0.53 -4.45 17.30
C THR A 43 -0.24 -5.77 16.60
N GLN A 44 -1.23 -6.41 15.97
CA GLN A 44 -1.09 -7.76 15.42
C GLN A 44 -1.43 -7.86 13.93
N LEU A 45 -1.31 -6.77 13.20
CA LEU A 45 -1.42 -6.81 11.74
C LEU A 45 -0.12 -7.31 11.12
N GLU A 46 -0.22 -8.25 10.19
CA GLU A 46 0.83 -8.63 9.26
C GLU A 46 0.49 -8.03 7.89
N VAL A 47 1.49 -7.40 7.27
CA VAL A 47 1.29 -6.69 6.01
C VAL A 47 2.27 -7.30 5.01
N MET A 48 1.72 -7.76 3.90
CA MET A 48 2.43 -8.46 2.84
C MET A 48 2.24 -7.64 1.55
N PRO A 49 3.11 -6.64 1.31
CA PRO A 49 3.07 -5.87 0.09
C PRO A 49 3.79 -6.62 -1.04
N SER A 50 3.23 -6.59 -2.24
CA SER A 50 3.90 -7.13 -3.44
C SER A 50 3.54 -6.33 -4.68
N LEU A 51 4.39 -6.41 -5.71
CA LEU A 51 4.02 -5.96 -7.03
C LEU A 51 2.82 -6.81 -7.51
N SER A 52 1.80 -6.16 -8.08
CA SER A 52 0.56 -6.84 -8.49
C SER A 52 0.84 -8.01 -9.44
N GLY A 53 0.38 -9.20 -9.07
CA GLY A 53 0.62 -10.45 -9.81
C GLY A 53 1.98 -11.12 -9.51
N HIS A 54 2.76 -10.58 -8.58
CA HIS A 54 4.05 -11.12 -8.16
C HIS A 54 4.09 -11.38 -6.64
N ALA A 55 5.07 -12.16 -6.20
CA ALA A 55 5.21 -12.59 -4.80
C ALA A 55 5.82 -11.50 -3.89
N ASP A 56 6.62 -10.60 -4.46
CA ASP A 56 7.43 -9.64 -3.71
C ASP A 56 7.34 -8.23 -4.31
N LEU A 57 7.84 -7.26 -3.56
CA LEU A 57 8.09 -5.91 -4.04
C LEU A 57 9.21 -5.87 -5.09
N LEU A 58 9.23 -4.81 -5.89
CA LEU A 58 10.38 -4.49 -6.74
C LEU A 58 11.63 -4.31 -5.87
N TYR A 59 12.80 -4.68 -6.41
CA TYR A 59 14.07 -4.72 -5.65
C TYR A 59 14.50 -3.38 -5.04
N TRP A 60 14.01 -2.26 -5.59
CA TRP A 60 14.27 -0.90 -5.13
C TRP A 60 13.22 -0.37 -4.15
N MET A 61 12.18 -1.16 -3.86
CA MET A 61 11.11 -0.85 -2.90
C MET A 61 11.30 -1.62 -1.60
N ARG A 62 10.90 -0.99 -0.51
CA ARG A 62 10.85 -1.60 0.81
C ARG A 62 9.58 -1.19 1.51
N TYR A 63 9.11 -2.09 2.37
CA TYR A 63 8.10 -1.78 3.35
C TYR A 63 8.71 -1.77 4.74
N PHE A 64 8.31 -0.80 5.55
CA PHE A 64 8.66 -0.78 6.95
C PHE A 64 7.43 -0.43 7.78
N ARG A 65 7.33 -1.12 8.91
CA ARG A 65 6.45 -0.78 9.99
C ARG A 65 7.09 -1.22 11.29
N ARG A 66 7.07 -0.34 12.28
CA ARG A 66 7.41 -0.75 13.64
C ARG A 66 6.30 -1.66 14.18
N PRO A 67 6.64 -2.71 14.95
CA PRO A 67 5.65 -3.48 15.69
C PRO A 67 4.74 -2.52 16.47
N ASN A 68 3.43 -2.79 16.46
CA ASN A 68 2.43 -1.97 17.15
C ASN A 68 2.23 -0.54 16.65
N SER A 69 2.89 -0.15 15.55
CA SER A 69 2.61 1.14 14.92
C SER A 69 1.32 1.07 14.10
N PRO A 70 0.41 2.06 14.23
CA PRO A 70 -0.74 2.22 13.34
C PRO A 70 -0.35 2.74 11.95
N ILE A 71 0.92 3.13 11.77
CA ILE A 71 1.46 3.68 10.53
C ILE A 71 2.58 2.77 10.04
N GLY A 72 2.46 2.33 8.79
CA GLY A 72 3.55 1.78 8.00
C GLY A 72 3.95 2.73 6.88
N PHE A 73 5.01 2.43 6.15
CA PHE A 73 5.35 3.15 4.94
C PHE A 73 5.99 2.23 3.91
N ILE A 74 5.66 2.49 2.64
CA ILE A 74 6.41 1.99 1.50
C ILE A 74 7.36 3.11 1.06
N TYR A 75 8.60 2.74 0.77
CA TYR A 75 9.63 3.69 0.39
C TYR A 75 10.64 3.03 -0.54
N GLY A 76 11.37 3.85 -1.27
CA GLY A 76 12.34 3.38 -2.24
C GLY A 76 12.82 4.51 -3.12
N SER A 77 13.54 4.15 -4.18
CA SER A 77 13.98 5.07 -5.23
C SER A 77 13.96 4.32 -6.54
N PRO A 78 13.06 4.63 -7.48
CA PRO A 78 13.03 3.95 -8.77
C PRO A 78 14.36 4.14 -9.51
N PRO A 79 14.89 3.11 -10.18
CA PRO A 79 16.06 3.22 -11.06
C PRO A 79 15.81 4.17 -12.23
N HIS A 80 16.88 4.63 -12.89
CA HIS A 80 16.81 5.55 -14.03
C HIS A 80 15.94 5.03 -15.20
N ASN A 81 15.92 3.72 -15.44
CA ASN A 81 15.22 3.09 -16.58
C ASN A 81 13.95 2.32 -16.15
N ASP A 82 13.31 2.74 -15.06
CA ASP A 82 12.14 2.06 -14.49
C ASP A 82 10.95 3.02 -14.43
N ASP A 83 10.62 3.60 -15.58
CA ASP A 83 9.43 4.43 -15.79
C ASP A 83 8.22 3.59 -16.23
N GLY A 84 7.02 4.04 -15.88
CA GLY A 84 5.77 3.35 -16.16
C GLY A 84 4.81 3.29 -14.97
N ASP A 85 3.66 2.67 -15.21
CA ASP A 85 2.63 2.48 -14.19
C ASP A 85 2.86 1.15 -13.46
N ILE A 86 2.86 1.19 -12.12
CA ILE A 86 2.96 0.01 -11.28
C ILE A 86 1.86 -0.01 -10.22
N ASP A 87 1.35 -1.20 -9.95
CA ASP A 87 0.37 -1.46 -8.91
C ASP A 87 1.02 -2.30 -7.81
N ILE A 88 0.90 -1.86 -6.56
CA ILE A 88 1.31 -2.63 -5.38
C ILE A 88 0.07 -3.15 -4.68
N ASP A 89 -0.05 -4.47 -4.60
CA ASP A 89 -1.08 -5.13 -3.83
C ASP A 89 -0.66 -5.16 -2.34
N MET A 90 -1.57 -4.72 -1.49
CA MET A 90 -1.39 -4.69 -0.04
C MET A 90 -2.31 -5.72 0.59
N VAL A 91 -1.78 -6.87 0.99
CA VAL A 91 -2.54 -7.84 1.77
C VAL A 91 -2.27 -7.59 3.25
N ILE A 92 -3.34 -7.43 4.04
CA ILE A 92 -3.25 -7.20 5.48
C ILE A 92 -4.00 -8.30 6.20
N LEU A 93 -3.27 -9.08 6.98
CA LEU A 93 -3.81 -10.12 7.85
C LEU A 93 -3.89 -9.61 9.29
N ASN A 94 -5.07 -9.66 9.89
CA ASN A 94 -5.22 -9.54 11.32
C ASN A 94 -4.92 -10.89 11.98
N ARG A 95 -3.80 -11.00 12.69
CA ARG A 95 -3.36 -12.28 13.31
C ARG A 95 -4.21 -12.73 14.50
N VAL A 96 -5.09 -11.87 15.03
CA VAL A 96 -6.05 -12.22 16.09
C VAL A 96 -7.32 -12.82 15.50
N THR A 97 -7.90 -12.14 14.51
CA THR A 97 -9.22 -12.49 13.97
C THR A 97 -9.14 -13.33 12.71
N PHE A 98 -7.96 -13.48 12.12
CA PHE A 98 -7.71 -14.10 10.82
C PHE A 98 -8.43 -13.43 9.65
N ASN A 99 -9.00 -12.24 9.86
CA ASN A 99 -9.58 -11.46 8.79
C ASN A 99 -8.46 -10.88 7.92
N THR A 100 -8.66 -11.01 6.62
CA THR A 100 -7.77 -10.48 5.60
C THR A 100 -8.50 -9.37 4.87
N THR A 101 -7.81 -8.25 4.65
CA THR A 101 -8.27 -7.21 3.74
C THR A 101 -7.17 -6.96 2.72
N SER A 102 -7.58 -6.49 1.54
CA SER A 102 -6.63 -6.07 0.51
C SER A 102 -7.01 -4.74 -0.09
N TYR A 103 -6.00 -3.94 -0.42
CA TYR A 103 -6.16 -2.76 -1.25
C TYR A 103 -4.95 -2.61 -2.16
N ARG A 104 -5.06 -1.68 -3.11
CA ARG A 104 -4.04 -1.45 -4.13
C ARG A 104 -3.54 -0.03 -4.05
N LEU A 105 -2.22 0.12 -4.11
CA LEU A 105 -1.56 1.40 -4.31
C LEU A 105 -1.14 1.47 -5.77
N LYS A 106 -1.44 2.60 -6.40
CA LYS A 106 -1.04 2.85 -7.79
C LYS A 106 0.05 3.90 -7.81
N TYR A 107 1.13 3.62 -8.54
CA TYR A 107 2.19 4.58 -8.79
C TYR A 107 2.35 4.78 -10.29
N ARG A 108 2.61 6.03 -10.69
CA ARG A 108 3.09 6.35 -12.03
C ARG A 108 4.49 6.91 -11.90
N ILE A 109 5.46 6.18 -12.42
CA ILE A 109 6.87 6.56 -12.37
C ILE A 109 7.20 7.29 -13.66
N LEU A 110 7.65 8.53 -13.52
CA LEU A 110 8.07 9.35 -14.64
C LEU A 110 9.59 9.40 -14.69
N ASN A 111 10.15 9.33 -15.90
CA ASN A 111 11.57 9.59 -16.05
C ASN A 111 11.85 11.06 -15.70
N ARG A 112 12.82 11.29 -14.81
CA ARG A 112 13.22 12.64 -14.44
C ARG A 112 13.95 13.36 -15.58
N ASP A 113 14.67 12.61 -16.40
CA ASP A 113 15.58 13.13 -17.42
C ASP A 113 14.99 13.05 -18.84
N GLY A 114 13.72 12.64 -19.00
CA GLY A 114 13.05 12.47 -20.29
C GLY A 114 11.53 12.64 -20.26
#